data_AF-A0A1B8HSS2-F1
#
_entry.id   AF-A0A1B8HSS2-F1
#
_cell.length_a   1.000
_cell.length_b   1.000
_cell.length_c   1.000
_cell.angle_alpha   90.00
_cell.angle_beta   90.00
_cell.angle_gamma   90.00
#
_symmetry.space_group_name_H-M   'P 1'
#
loop_
_entity.id
_entity.type
_entity.pdbx_description
1 polymer ?
#
loop_
_entity_poly.entity_id
_entity_poly.type
_entity_poly.pdbx_seq_one_letter_code
_entity_poly.pdbx_strand_id
1 'polypeptide(L)'
;MKNNFILVFLFLFISGCDNAHVSSSHNSSGQPETGGVHQFDGVYICKISTRFNQTAIEQKNKHAFPSVMIKTTITVKAGVMTIHGLTSGDYVSHQMSVSEPYVTESGRVLKSEVELFYKNGNIQEDFTKKYGIASVSEGDPFNKGFMQQLSSFRLSSDPIFAGK
;
A
#
# COMPACT_ATOMS: atom_id res chain seq x y z
N MET A 1 54.88 27.64 -21.37
CA MET A 1 53.71 27.04 -20.69
C MET A 1 52.95 26.19 -21.69
N LYS A 2 52.60 24.96 -21.28
CA LYS A 2 51.84 23.97 -22.06
C LYS A 2 50.41 24.45 -22.28
N ASN A 3 49.83 24.21 -23.46
CA ASN A 3 48.73 23.25 -23.60
C ASN A 3 48.40 22.97 -25.07
N ASN A 4 48.73 21.76 -25.50
CA ASN A 4 48.14 21.10 -26.67
C ASN A 4 46.84 20.42 -26.22
N PHE A 5 45.79 20.45 -27.04
CA PHE A 5 44.84 19.34 -27.09
C PHE A 5 44.28 19.23 -28.52
N ILE A 6 44.79 18.24 -29.26
CA ILE A 6 44.24 17.74 -30.52
C ILE A 6 43.54 16.43 -30.17
N LEU A 7 42.31 16.23 -30.61
CA LEU A 7 41.61 14.96 -30.48
C LEU A 7 40.85 14.66 -31.77
N VAL A 8 41.38 13.71 -32.53
CA VAL A 8 40.70 12.96 -33.57
C VAL A 8 41.22 11.53 -33.43
N PHE A 9 40.34 10.54 -33.28
CA PHE A 9 40.23 9.46 -34.25
C PHE A 9 39.01 8.57 -33.95
N LEU A 10 38.26 8.37 -35.04
CA LEU A 10 37.17 7.46 -35.29
C LEU A 10 37.71 6.01 -35.30
N PHE A 11 37.02 5.05 -34.67
CA PHE A 11 36.99 3.66 -35.15
C PHE A 11 35.65 3.00 -34.81
N LEU A 12 34.92 2.64 -35.87
CA LEU A 12 33.87 1.64 -35.90
C LEU A 12 34.51 0.25 -35.81
N PHE A 13 33.96 -0.64 -34.98
CA PHE A 13 34.04 -2.08 -35.21
C PHE A 13 32.67 -2.71 -34.99
N ILE A 14 32.15 -3.29 -36.07
CA ILE A 14 31.01 -4.19 -36.14
C ILE A 14 31.57 -5.60 -35.91
N SER A 15 30.91 -6.40 -35.07
CA SER A 15 31.00 -7.87 -35.12
C SER A 15 29.59 -8.44 -35.16
N GLY A 16 29.22 -9.03 -36.29
CA GLY A 16 27.99 -9.79 -36.47
C GLY A 16 28.21 -11.29 -36.33
N CYS A 17 27.12 -11.99 -36.02
CA CYS A 17 26.78 -13.30 -36.61
C CYS A 17 25.24 -13.45 -36.62
N ASP A 18 24.70 -13.56 -37.83
CA ASP A 18 23.34 -14.00 -38.22
C ASP A 18 23.14 -15.51 -37.90
N ASN A 19 22.01 -16.23 -38.01
CA ASN A 19 20.67 -16.09 -38.59
C ASN A 19 19.83 -17.31 -38.11
N ALA A 20 18.49 -17.21 -37.98
CA ALA A 20 17.47 -18.20 -38.43
C ALA A 20 16.08 -18.07 -37.74
N HIS A 21 15.16 -17.39 -38.44
CA HIS A 21 13.76 -17.71 -38.72
C HIS A 21 12.87 -18.60 -37.78
N VAL A 22 11.78 -17.97 -37.33
CA VAL A 22 10.33 -18.32 -37.55
C VAL A 22 9.68 -19.52 -36.80
N SER A 23 8.79 -19.11 -35.87
CA SER A 23 7.42 -19.58 -35.57
C SER A 23 7.10 -21.01 -35.12
N SER A 24 6.53 -21.13 -33.91
CA SER A 24 5.16 -21.66 -33.65
C SER A 24 4.88 -21.55 -32.13
N SER A 25 3.89 -20.76 -31.71
CA SER A 25 2.49 -21.12 -31.42
C SER A 25 2.23 -21.69 -30.01
N HIS A 26 1.49 -20.89 -29.23
CA HIS A 26 0.49 -21.26 -28.22
C HIS A 26 0.75 -22.42 -27.23
N ASN A 27 0.78 -22.05 -25.94
CA ASN A 27 -0.15 -22.55 -24.92
C ASN A 27 -0.19 -21.51 -23.77
N SER A 28 -1.22 -20.65 -23.72
CA SER A 28 -2.38 -20.78 -22.83
C SER A 28 -2.03 -21.02 -21.36
N SER A 29 -1.84 -19.94 -20.60
CA SER A 29 -2.61 -19.58 -19.39
C SER A 29 -1.94 -18.39 -18.71
N GLY A 30 -2.11 -17.19 -19.25
CA GLY A 30 -1.59 -15.97 -18.63
C GLY A 30 -2.40 -15.64 -17.39
N GLN A 31 -1.77 -15.75 -16.22
CA GLN A 31 -2.28 -15.34 -14.92
C GLN A 31 -3.05 -14.01 -14.98
N PRO A 32 -4.09 -13.80 -14.15
CA PRO A 32 -4.62 -12.46 -13.97
C PRO A 32 -3.47 -11.59 -13.47
N GLU A 33 -3.22 -10.46 -14.14
CA GLU A 33 -2.30 -9.44 -13.66
C GLU A 33 -2.71 -9.08 -12.22
N THR A 34 -2.02 -9.63 -11.22
CA THR A 34 -2.10 -9.16 -9.85
C THR A 34 -1.48 -7.79 -9.87
N GLY A 35 -2.32 -6.76 -10.00
CA GLY A 35 -1.87 -5.38 -9.93
C GLY A 35 -1.10 -5.18 -8.64
N GLY A 36 0.11 -4.64 -8.75
CA GLY A 36 0.95 -4.33 -7.60
C GLY A 36 0.27 -3.32 -6.67
N VAL A 37 0.97 -2.91 -5.61
CA VAL A 37 0.44 -1.99 -4.59
C VAL A 37 -0.21 -0.71 -5.13
N HIS A 38 0.17 -0.26 -6.33
CA HIS A 38 -0.38 0.91 -7.01
C HIS A 38 -1.86 0.81 -7.40
N GLN A 39 -2.43 -0.39 -7.51
CA GLN A 39 -3.86 -0.54 -7.80
C GLN A 39 -4.78 -0.01 -6.67
N PHE A 40 -4.18 0.21 -5.50
CA PHE A 40 -4.84 0.76 -4.32
C PHE A 40 -4.60 2.25 -4.14
N ASP A 41 -3.79 2.89 -5.00
CA ASP A 41 -3.49 4.31 -4.92
C ASP A 41 -4.78 5.14 -4.96
N GLY A 42 -4.90 6.09 -4.05
CA GLY A 42 -6.06 6.95 -3.96
C GLY A 42 -6.28 7.57 -2.59
N VAL A 43 -7.26 8.46 -2.55
CA VAL A 43 -7.71 9.13 -1.34
C VAL A 43 -9.12 8.65 -1.03
N TYR A 44 -9.32 8.18 0.20
CA TYR A 44 -10.57 7.56 0.62
C TYR A 44 -11.12 8.29 1.83
N ILE A 45 -12.40 8.65 1.78
CA ILE A 45 -13.15 9.16 2.93
C ILE A 45 -13.71 7.96 3.69
N CYS A 46 -13.40 7.89 4.98
CA CYS A 46 -13.68 6.75 5.84
C CYS A 46 -14.50 7.19 7.06
N LYS A 47 -15.38 6.32 7.53
CA LYS A 47 -15.98 6.46 8.86
C LYS A 47 -15.02 5.94 9.92
N ILE A 48 -14.90 6.68 11.03
CA ILE A 48 -14.11 6.27 12.19
C ILE A 48 -14.96 5.33 13.04
N SER A 49 -14.38 4.21 13.51
CA SER A 49 -15.04 3.36 14.49
C SER A 49 -15.20 4.08 15.82
N THR A 50 -16.44 4.43 16.18
CA THR A 50 -16.75 5.11 17.45
C THR A 50 -16.24 4.33 18.65
N ARG A 51 -16.38 2.99 18.64
CA ARG A 51 -15.97 2.14 19.76
C ARG A 51 -14.46 2.16 19.97
N PHE A 52 -13.68 1.88 18.92
CA PHE A 52 -12.23 1.85 19.03
C PHE A 52 -11.64 3.23 19.32
N ASN A 53 -12.21 4.27 18.72
CA ASN A 53 -11.76 5.63 19.00
C ASN A 53 -12.08 6.05 20.45
N GLN A 54 -13.24 5.69 20.98
CA GLN A 54 -13.60 5.97 22.38
C GLN A 54 -12.62 5.28 23.35
N THR A 55 -12.26 4.02 23.11
CA THR A 55 -11.23 3.32 23.88
C THR A 55 -9.88 4.03 23.80
N ALA A 56 -9.46 4.47 22.62
CA ALA A 56 -8.22 5.23 22.45
C ALA A 56 -8.24 6.56 23.23
N ILE A 57 -9.37 7.28 23.24
CA ILE A 57 -9.56 8.51 24.02
C ILE A 57 -9.45 8.23 25.52
N GLU A 58 -10.15 7.21 26.03
CA GLU A 58 -10.16 6.83 27.45
C GLU A 58 -8.75 6.47 27.95
N GLN A 59 -7.97 5.81 27.10
CA GLN A 59 -6.58 5.47 27.38
C GLN A 59 -5.60 6.64 27.18
N LYS A 60 -6.08 7.82 26.75
CA LYS A 60 -5.26 8.99 26.38
C LYS A 60 -4.20 8.63 25.32
N ASN A 61 -4.56 7.75 24.39
CA ASN A 61 -3.66 7.31 23.33
C ASN A 61 -3.45 8.42 22.29
N LYS A 62 -2.20 8.62 21.86
CA LYS A 62 -1.83 9.64 20.86
C LYS A 62 -2.53 9.41 19.50
N HIS A 63 -2.87 8.16 19.19
CA HIS A 63 -3.58 7.77 17.97
C HIS A 63 -5.10 7.82 18.09
N ALA A 64 -5.64 8.67 18.97
CA ALA A 64 -7.07 8.97 19.02
C ALA A 64 -7.42 10.10 18.03
N PHE A 65 -8.59 9.99 17.40
CA PHE A 65 -9.23 11.11 16.70
C PHE A 65 -9.91 12.05 17.72
N PRO A 66 -10.02 13.35 17.42
CA PRO A 66 -10.89 14.25 18.19
C PRO A 66 -12.31 13.68 18.33
N SER A 67 -12.91 13.78 19.52
CA SER A 67 -14.17 13.11 19.86
C SER A 67 -15.36 13.49 18.96
N VAL A 68 -15.34 14.71 18.40
CA VAL A 68 -16.38 15.21 17.48
C VAL A 68 -16.23 14.69 16.05
N MET A 69 -15.09 14.07 15.72
CA MET A 69 -14.77 13.62 14.37
C MET A 69 -15.35 12.23 14.13
N ILE A 70 -16.25 12.12 13.15
CA ILE A 70 -16.93 10.86 12.77
C ILE A 70 -16.41 10.26 11.45
N LYS A 71 -15.69 11.06 10.67
CA LYS A 71 -15.08 10.69 9.41
C LYS A 71 -13.67 11.25 9.33
N THR A 72 -12.81 10.53 8.64
CA THR A 72 -11.47 10.99 8.27
C THR A 72 -11.20 10.67 6.81
N THR A 73 -10.07 11.13 6.31
CA THR A 73 -9.50 10.75 5.04
C THR A 73 -8.31 9.83 5.28
N ILE A 74 -8.13 8.85 4.40
CA ILE A 74 -6.86 8.12 4.26
C ILE A 74 -6.31 8.33 2.85
N THR A 75 -4.99 8.42 2.74
CA THR A 75 -4.28 8.41 1.45
C THR A 75 -3.50 7.12 1.36
N VAL A 76 -3.76 6.31 0.34
CA VAL A 76 -2.93 5.16 0.00
C VAL A 76 -2.11 5.52 -1.22
N LYS A 77 -0.79 5.37 -1.14
CA LYS A 77 0.12 5.63 -2.26
C LYS A 77 1.30 4.67 -2.21
N ALA A 78 1.51 3.94 -3.29
CA ALA A 78 2.61 2.98 -3.44
C ALA A 78 2.72 2.00 -2.25
N GLY A 79 1.59 1.54 -1.70
CA GLY A 79 1.55 0.61 -0.56
C GLY A 79 1.79 1.24 0.82
N VAL A 80 1.86 2.56 0.94
CA VAL A 80 1.86 3.28 2.23
C VAL A 80 0.50 3.93 2.43
N MET A 81 -0.09 3.72 3.61
CA MET A 81 -1.35 4.34 4.04
C MET A 81 -1.06 5.46 5.04
N THR A 82 -1.58 6.64 4.76
CA THR A 82 -1.59 7.77 5.70
C THR A 82 -3.02 7.99 6.20
N ILE A 83 -3.22 7.96 7.51
CA ILE A 83 -4.50 8.27 8.17
C ILE A 83 -4.43 9.68 8.73
N HIS A 84 -5.32 10.55 8.27
CA HIS A 84 -5.25 11.97 8.60
C HIS A 84 -6.04 12.33 9.86
N GLY A 85 -5.65 13.41 10.53
CA GLY A 85 -6.52 14.08 11.53
C GLY A 85 -6.62 13.41 12.91
N LEU A 86 -5.67 12.56 13.28
CA LEU A 86 -5.51 12.13 14.68
C LEU A 86 -5.02 13.32 15.53
N THR A 87 -5.22 13.24 16.85
CA THR A 87 -4.79 14.29 17.78
C THR A 87 -3.27 14.49 17.82
N SER A 88 -2.48 13.45 17.49
CA SER A 88 -1.03 13.54 17.34
C SER A 88 -0.55 14.01 15.96
N GLY A 89 -1.45 14.35 15.05
CA GLY A 89 -1.14 14.48 13.62
C GLY A 89 -1.29 13.16 12.87
N ASP A 90 -0.95 13.16 11.58
CA ASP A 90 -1.21 12.03 10.70
C ASP A 90 -0.45 10.76 11.11
N TYR A 91 -1.09 9.60 10.97
CA TYR A 91 -0.44 8.31 11.11
C TYR A 91 0.04 7.84 9.73
N VAL A 92 1.33 7.53 9.61
CA VAL A 92 1.91 6.96 8.39
C VAL A 92 2.24 5.50 8.66
N SER A 93 1.65 4.61 7.88
CA SER A 93 1.87 3.17 7.98
C SER A 93 3.28 2.79 7.53
N HIS A 94 3.66 1.55 7.81
CA HIS A 94 4.80 0.93 7.17
C HIS A 94 4.49 0.63 5.69
N GLN A 95 5.51 0.22 4.96
CA GLN A 95 5.36 -0.27 3.60
C GLN A 95 4.59 -1.59 3.62
N MET A 96 3.35 -1.57 3.16
CA MET A 96 2.51 -2.76 3.04
C MET A 96 2.77 -3.49 1.73
N SER A 97 2.51 -4.80 1.75
CA SER A 97 2.58 -5.69 0.59
C SER A 97 1.19 -6.16 0.19
N VAL A 98 1.04 -6.52 -1.09
CA VAL A 98 -0.17 -7.22 -1.55
C VAL A 98 -0.24 -8.56 -0.82
N SER A 99 -1.40 -8.88 -0.23
CA SER A 99 -1.55 -10.17 0.44
C SER A 99 -1.52 -11.30 -0.59
N GLU A 100 -0.57 -12.21 -0.41
CA GLU A 100 -0.47 -13.37 -1.28
C GLU A 100 -1.50 -14.44 -0.89
N PRO A 101 -2.08 -15.15 -1.88
CA PRO A 101 -2.90 -16.32 -1.59
C PRO A 101 -2.08 -17.38 -0.85
N TYR A 102 -2.62 -17.94 0.23
CA TYR A 102 -2.03 -19.07 0.91
C TYR A 102 -2.39 -20.37 0.19
N VAL A 103 -1.42 -21.24 -0.07
CA VAL A 103 -1.66 -22.56 -0.67
C VAL A 103 -1.50 -23.62 0.40
N THR A 104 -2.55 -24.41 0.65
CA THR A 104 -2.51 -25.52 1.61
C THR A 104 -1.61 -26.65 1.09
N GLU A 105 -1.18 -27.57 1.97
CA GLU A 105 -0.44 -28.78 1.58
C GLU A 105 -1.18 -29.64 0.54
N SER A 106 -2.51 -29.57 0.52
CA SER A 106 -3.38 -30.22 -0.47
C SER A 106 -3.53 -29.46 -1.80
N GLY A 107 -2.82 -28.34 -1.99
CA GLY A 107 -2.88 -27.50 -3.19
C GLY A 107 -4.09 -26.55 -3.26
N ARG A 108 -4.89 -26.42 -2.20
CA ARG A 108 -6.02 -25.50 -2.18
C ARG A 108 -5.53 -24.07 -1.96
N VAL A 109 -5.92 -23.16 -2.85
CA VAL A 109 -5.62 -21.73 -2.73
C VAL A 109 -6.67 -21.05 -1.83
N LEU A 110 -6.22 -20.52 -0.70
CA LEU A 110 -6.98 -19.67 0.21
C LEU A 110 -6.60 -18.21 -0.07
N LYS A 111 -7.53 -17.43 -0.62
CA LYS A 111 -7.31 -16.00 -0.83
C LYS A 111 -7.45 -15.26 0.49
N SER A 112 -6.47 -14.41 0.82
CA SER A 112 -6.61 -13.44 1.89
C SER A 112 -7.76 -12.49 1.58
N GLU A 113 -8.53 -12.15 2.60
CA GLU A 113 -9.52 -11.06 2.52
C GLU A 113 -8.88 -9.68 2.70
N VAL A 114 -7.68 -9.63 3.28
CA VAL A 114 -6.85 -8.43 3.35
C VAL A 114 -6.17 -8.24 2.01
N GLU A 115 -6.17 -7.01 1.48
CA GLU A 115 -5.61 -6.74 0.16
C GLU A 115 -4.20 -6.15 0.25
N LEU A 116 -3.97 -5.22 1.19
CA LEU A 116 -2.66 -4.72 1.59
C LEU A 116 -2.44 -5.02 3.07
N PHE A 117 -1.26 -5.53 3.39
CA PHE A 117 -0.92 -6.02 4.71
C PHE A 117 0.51 -5.66 5.11
N TYR A 118 0.68 -5.28 6.36
CA TYR A 118 1.97 -5.27 7.05
C TYR A 118 1.80 -5.88 8.46
N LYS A 119 2.74 -6.74 8.84
CA LYS A 119 2.83 -7.26 10.20
C LYS A 119 4.27 -7.46 10.62
N ASN A 120 4.62 -6.88 11.76
CA ASN A 120 5.92 -7.07 12.39
C ASN A 120 5.77 -6.95 13.91
N GLY A 121 6.14 -8.00 14.64
CA GLY A 121 5.98 -8.05 16.08
C GLY A 121 4.52 -7.84 16.51
N ASN A 122 4.28 -6.79 17.27
CA ASN A 122 2.97 -6.39 17.80
C ASN A 122 2.22 -5.37 16.91
N ILE A 123 2.80 -4.95 15.78
CA ILE A 123 2.17 -4.03 14.83
C ILE A 123 1.49 -4.83 13.73
N GLN A 124 0.25 -4.47 13.43
CA GLN A 124 -0.50 -4.96 12.27
C GLN A 124 -1.26 -3.81 11.62
N GLU A 125 -1.12 -3.70 10.30
CA GLU A 125 -1.74 -2.69 9.45
C GLU A 125 -2.39 -3.39 8.26
N ASP A 126 -3.70 -3.19 8.11
CA ASP A 126 -4.49 -3.86 7.09
C ASP A 126 -5.26 -2.82 6.28
N PHE A 127 -5.33 -3.02 4.97
CA PHE A 127 -6.21 -2.26 4.09
C PHE A 127 -6.90 -3.19 3.09
N THR A 128 -8.22 -3.07 3.02
CA THR A 128 -9.09 -3.80 2.10
C THR A 128 -10.06 -2.82 1.45
N LYS A 129 -9.72 -2.40 0.23
CA LYS A 129 -10.57 -1.60 -0.66
C LYS A 129 -11.89 -2.28 -0.95
N LYS A 130 -11.90 -3.59 -1.22
CA LYS A 130 -13.11 -4.36 -1.55
C LYS A 130 -14.24 -4.22 -0.52
N TYR A 131 -13.88 -4.29 0.76
CA TYR A 131 -14.84 -4.16 1.88
C TYR A 131 -14.87 -2.74 2.47
N GLY A 132 -13.99 -1.87 1.98
CA GLY A 132 -13.84 -0.50 2.46
C GLY A 132 -13.43 -0.45 3.92
N ILE A 133 -12.44 -1.26 4.31
CA ILE A 133 -11.94 -1.40 5.69
C ILE A 133 -10.45 -1.09 5.72
N ALA A 134 -10.00 -0.36 6.74
CA ALA A 134 -8.60 -0.31 7.13
C ALA A 134 -8.49 -0.41 8.64
N SER A 135 -7.41 -0.99 9.11
CA SER A 135 -7.10 -1.04 10.52
C SER A 135 -5.61 -0.87 10.76
N VAL A 136 -5.31 -0.24 11.90
CA VAL A 136 -3.97 -0.14 12.45
C VAL A 136 -4.06 -0.57 13.90
N SER A 137 -3.17 -1.44 14.33
CA SER A 137 -3.06 -1.85 15.72
C SER A 137 -1.62 -2.04 16.15
N GLU A 138 -1.36 -1.74 17.41
CA GLU A 138 -0.10 -1.99 18.08
C GLU A 138 -0.37 -2.55 19.48
N GLY A 139 0.08 -3.76 19.78
CA GLY A 139 -0.13 -4.41 21.07
C GLY A 139 -1.59 -4.80 21.34
N ASP A 140 -1.94 -5.00 22.61
CA ASP A 140 -3.31 -5.28 23.02
C ASP A 140 -4.10 -3.96 23.10
N PRO A 141 -5.13 -3.76 22.25
CA PRO A 141 -5.90 -2.51 22.24
C PRO A 141 -6.65 -2.22 23.54
N PHE A 142 -6.83 -3.22 24.41
CA PHE A 142 -7.46 -3.07 25.72
C PHE A 142 -6.44 -2.97 26.87
N ASN A 143 -5.14 -3.14 26.59
CA ASN A 143 -4.07 -3.09 27.58
C ASN A 143 -2.80 -2.42 27.03
N LYS A 144 -2.77 -1.08 27.11
CA LYS A 144 -1.66 -0.19 26.69
C LYS A 144 -1.30 -0.17 25.20
N GLY A 145 -1.94 -0.99 24.38
CA GLY A 145 -1.87 -0.90 22.93
C GLY A 145 -2.89 0.08 22.34
N PHE A 146 -3.14 -0.02 21.04
CA PHE A 146 -4.27 0.65 20.40
C PHE A 146 -4.77 -0.12 19.20
N MET A 147 -6.00 0.19 18.80
CA MET A 147 -6.55 -0.18 17.50
C MET A 147 -7.34 1.00 16.97
N GLN A 148 -7.13 1.34 15.71
CA GLN A 148 -8.04 2.18 14.95
C GLN A 148 -8.60 1.35 13.81
N GLN A 149 -9.93 1.45 13.63
CA GLN A 149 -10.62 0.80 12.52
C GLN A 149 -11.42 1.86 11.77
N LEU A 150 -11.23 1.87 10.45
CA LEU A 150 -11.87 2.75 9.51
C LEU A 150 -12.74 1.91 8.58
N SER A 151 -13.90 2.43 8.20
CA SER A 151 -14.86 1.69 7.38
C SER A 151 -15.55 2.56 6.33
N SER A 152 -16.34 1.93 5.46
CA SER A 152 -17.23 2.60 4.49
C SER A 152 -16.49 3.51 3.51
N PHE A 153 -15.39 3.04 2.93
CA PHE A 153 -14.59 3.85 2.01
C PHE A 153 -15.40 4.40 0.85
N ARG A 154 -15.25 5.70 0.63
CA ARG A 154 -15.68 6.40 -0.58
C ARG A 154 -14.46 7.03 -1.20
N LEU A 155 -14.19 6.72 -2.47
CA LEU A 155 -13.11 7.40 -3.19
C LEU A 155 -13.43 8.89 -3.21
N SER A 156 -12.49 9.73 -2.81
CA SER A 156 -12.65 11.17 -2.93
C SER A 156 -12.60 11.53 -4.41
N SER A 157 -13.60 12.27 -4.89
CA SER A 157 -13.62 12.85 -6.22
C SER A 157 -12.85 14.17 -6.31
N ASP A 158 -12.32 14.66 -5.18
CA ASP A 158 -11.70 15.98 -5.13
C ASP A 158 -10.30 15.97 -5.79
N PRO A 159 -10.10 16.73 -6.87
CA PRO A 159 -8.83 16.74 -7.61
C PRO A 159 -7.67 17.35 -6.81
N ILE A 160 -7.94 17.99 -5.66
CA ILE A 160 -6.92 18.62 -4.81
C ILE A 160 -5.92 17.58 -4.25
N PHE A 161 -6.34 16.32 -4.11
CA PHE A 161 -5.50 15.25 -3.59
C PHE A 161 -4.96 14.29 -4.67
N ALA A 162 -5.34 14.51 -5.93
CA ALA A 162 -4.90 13.73 -7.08
C ALA A 162 -3.57 14.29 -7.64
N GLY A 163 -2.50 14.22 -6.84
CA GLY A 163 -1.13 14.38 -7.32
C GLY A 163 -0.71 15.82 -7.70
N LYS A 164 0.14 16.39 -6.86
CA LYS A 164 1.34 17.06 -7.39
C LYS A 164 2.47 16.04 -7.44
#